data_AF-G6E6S1-F1
#
_entry.id   AF-G6E6S1-F1
#
_cell.length_a   1.000
_cell.length_b   1.000
_cell.length_c   1.000
_cell.angle_alpha   90.00
_cell.angle_beta   90.00
_cell.angle_gamma   90.00
#
_symmetry.space_group_name_H-M   'P 1'
#
loop_
_entity.id
_entity.type
_entity.pdbx_description
1 polymer ?
#
loop_
_entity_poly.entity_id
_entity_poly.type
_entity_poly.pdbx_seq_one_letter_code
_entity_poly.pdbx_strand_id
1 'polypeptide(L)' 'MTAPRRPQDNGSFVSDARHELAGMLQDGLDHPSTRPVLVWGAMGAVAGAMLPFVSIGLGLAAGAGYKFYKRVRPD' A
#
# COMPACT_ATOMS: atom_id res chain seq x y z
N MET A 1 -31.70 19.26 22.35
CA MET A 1 -31.62 18.76 20.96
C MET A 1 -30.32 17.97 20.85
N THR A 2 -30.44 16.67 20.61
CA THR A 2 -29.40 15.65 20.80
C THR A 2 -28.31 15.72 19.74
N ALA A 3 -27.05 15.79 20.17
CA ALA A 3 -25.89 15.63 19.30
C ALA A 3 -25.94 14.26 18.59
N PRO A 4 -25.49 14.15 17.32
CA PRO A 4 -25.40 12.86 16.65
C PRO A 4 -24.50 11.93 17.49
N ARG A 5 -25.04 10.76 17.79
CA ARG A 5 -24.34 9.67 18.48
C ARG A 5 -23.14 9.28 17.62
N ARG A 6 -21.95 9.82 17.93
CA ARG A 6 -20.70 9.30 17.36
C ARG A 6 -20.62 7.81 17.74
N PRO A 7 -20.30 6.91 16.81
CA PRO A 7 -20.05 5.52 17.14
C PRO A 7 -19.01 5.47 18.25
N GLN A 8 -19.29 4.70 19.30
CA GLN A 8 -18.35 4.45 20.38
C GLN A 8 -17.09 3.82 19.77
N ASP A 9 -16.02 4.60 19.71
CA ASP A 9 -14.68 4.17 19.31
C ASP A 9 -14.02 3.47 20.50
N ASN A 10 -14.45 2.23 20.75
CA ASN A 10 -13.92 1.38 21.82
C ASN A 10 -13.14 0.18 21.24
N GLY A 11 -12.09 0.46 20.47
CA GLY A 11 -11.00 -0.49 20.22
C GLY A 11 -11.21 -1.51 19.10
N SER A 12 -12.24 -1.38 18.26
CA SER A 12 -12.62 -2.46 17.35
C SER A 12 -12.02 -2.40 15.94
N PHE A 13 -11.24 -1.39 15.51
CA PHE A 13 -10.80 -1.35 14.09
C PHE A 13 -10.17 -2.68 13.61
N VAL A 14 -9.30 -3.27 14.44
CA VAL A 14 -8.69 -4.57 14.15
C VAL A 14 -9.72 -5.70 14.18
N SER A 15 -10.70 -5.65 15.07
CA SER A 15 -11.77 -6.65 15.20
C SER A 15 -12.78 -6.54 14.05
N ASP A 16 -13.17 -5.33 13.66
CA ASP A 16 -14.05 -5.02 12.52
C ASP A 16 -13.38 -5.43 11.20
N ALA A 17 -12.11 -5.08 11.01
CA ALA A 17 -11.34 -5.50 9.85
C ALA A 17 -11.22 -7.03 9.77
N ARG A 18 -11.02 -7.71 10.91
CA ARG A 18 -11.01 -9.19 10.95
C ARG A 18 -12.37 -9.79 10.61
N HIS A 19 -13.45 -9.21 11.12
CA HIS A 19 -14.80 -9.68 10.87
C HIS A 19 -15.17 -9.53 9.39
N GLU A 20 -14.87 -8.38 8.79
CA GLU A 20 -15.10 -8.13 7.37
C GLU A 20 -14.21 -9.01 6.48
N LEU A 21 -12.95 -9.21 6.84
CA LEU A 21 -12.04 -10.10 6.10
C LEU A 21 -12.47 -11.57 6.21
N ALA A 22 -12.99 -12.01 7.36
CA ALA A 22 -13.60 -13.33 7.51
C ALA A 22 -14.86 -13.46 6.63
N GLY A 23 -15.67 -12.41 6.53
CA GLY A 23 -16.81 -12.34 5.61
C GLY A 23 -16.39 -12.46 4.14
N MET A 24 -15.33 -11.75 3.71
CA MET A 24 -14.75 -11.89 2.36
C MET A 24 -14.30 -13.33 2.08
N LEU A 25 -13.71 -14.00 3.07
CA LEU A 25 -13.26 -15.39 2.95
C LEU A 25 -14.44 -16.37 2.83
N GLN A 26 -15.55 -16.11 3.52
CA GLN A 26 -16.71 -16.99 3.54
C GLN A 26 -17.60 -16.81 2.30
N ASP A 27 -17.87 -15.56 1.92
CA ASP A 27 -18.75 -15.19 0.81
C ASP A 27 -18.01 -15.02 -0.51
N GLY A 28 -16.67 -14.99 -0.49
CA GLY A 28 -15.83 -14.91 -1.69
C GLY A 28 -16.12 -13.66 -2.54
N LEU A 29 -16.27 -13.85 -3.85
CA LEU A 29 -16.50 -12.78 -4.83
C LEU A 29 -17.92 -12.16 -4.76
N ASP A 30 -18.83 -12.79 -4.02
CA ASP A 30 -20.18 -12.28 -3.77
C ASP A 30 -20.21 -11.29 -2.61
N HIS A 31 -19.16 -11.23 -1.80
CA HIS A 31 -19.00 -10.21 -0.78
C HIS A 31 -18.77 -8.82 -1.43
N PRO A 32 -19.53 -7.78 -1.05
CA PRO A 32 -19.45 -6.46 -1.68
C PRO A 32 -18.07 -5.82 -1.58
N SER A 33 -17.31 -6.14 -0.53
CA SER A 33 -15.97 -5.58 -0.31
C SER A 33 -14.84 -6.36 -1.00
N THR A 34 -15.07 -7.57 -1.52
CA THR A 34 -14.00 -8.40 -2.13
C THR A 34 -13.51 -7.82 -3.47
N ARG A 35 -14.44 -7.38 -4.34
CA ARG A 35 -14.11 -6.83 -5.66
C ARG A 35 -13.21 -5.59 -5.59
N PRO A 36 -13.53 -4.55 -4.80
CA PRO A 36 -12.66 -3.38 -4.71
C PRO A 36 -11.28 -3.75 -4.12
N VAL A 37 -11.22 -4.64 -3.12
CA VAL A 37 -9.94 -5.09 -2.55
C VAL A 37 -9.08 -5.81 -3.59
N LEU A 38 -9.66 -6.65 -4.44
CA LEU A 38 -8.93 -7.34 -5.51
C LEU A 38 -8.38 -6.37 -6.56
N VAL A 39 -9.14 -5.35 -6.96
CA VAL A 39 -8.68 -4.33 -7.91
C VAL A 39 -7.45 -3.61 -7.35
N TRP A 40 -7.52 -3.16 -6.10
CA TRP A 40 -6.39 -2.50 -5.45
C TRP A 40 -5.21 -3.46 -5.24
N GLY A 41 -5.48 -4.72 -4.88
CA GLY A 41 -4.46 -5.76 -4.78
C GLY A 41 -3.74 -5.99 -6.11
N ALA A 42 -4.48 -6.04 -7.22
CA ALA A 42 -3.90 -6.17 -8.56
C ALA A 42 -3.06 -4.95 -8.93
N MET A 43 -3.53 -3.73 -8.67
CA MET A 43 -2.74 -2.51 -8.88
C MET A 43 -1.45 -2.53 -8.05
N GLY A 44 -1.53 -2.95 -6.78
CA GLY A 44 -0.38 -3.12 -5.90
C GLY A 44 0.63 -4.15 -6.44
N ALA A 45 0.15 -5.28 -6.96
CA ALA A 45 1.00 -6.30 -7.57
C ALA A 45 1.72 -5.78 -8.82
N VAL A 46 1.02 -5.03 -9.69
CA VAL A 46 1.63 -4.40 -10.87
C VAL A 46 2.69 -3.38 -10.45
N ALA A 47 2.37 -2.50 -9.49
CA ALA A 47 3.34 -1.54 -8.96
C ALA A 47 4.56 -2.24 -8.35
N GLY A 48 4.34 -3.29 -7.56
CA GLY A 48 5.39 -4.12 -6.98
C GLY A 48 6.27 -4.79 -8.03
N ALA A 49 5.69 -5.31 -9.10
CA ALA A 49 6.43 -5.87 -10.22
C ALA A 49 7.23 -4.81 -11.02
N MET A 50 6.79 -3.55 -10.99
CA MET A 50 7.51 -2.44 -11.62
C MET A 50 8.63 -1.84 -10.75
N LEU A 51 8.63 -2.09 -9.43
CA LEU A 51 9.65 -1.58 -8.50
C LEU A 51 11.10 -1.86 -8.95
N PRO A 52 11.48 -3.03 -9.51
CA PRO A 52 12.85 -3.28 -9.94
C PRO A 52 13.33 -2.28 -10.98
N PHE A 53 12.50 -1.92 -11.96
CA PHE A 53 12.89 -1.00 -13.03
C PHE A 53 13.15 0.42 -12.49
N VAL A 54 12.30 0.88 -11.57
CA VAL A 54 12.46 2.19 -10.92
C VAL A 54 13.64 2.15 -9.95
N SER A 55 13.75 1.12 -9.12
CA SER A 55 14.77 0.99 -8.08
C SER A 55 16.17 0.82 -8.67
N ILE A 56 16.32 -0.03 -9.69
CA ILE A 56 17.60 -0.24 -10.37
C ILE A 56 18.03 1.04 -11.08
N GLY A 57 17.13 1.67 -11.85
CA GLY A 57 17.44 2.92 -12.55
C GLY A 57 17.87 4.03 -11.59
N LEU A 58 17.14 4.20 -10.48
CA LEU A 58 17.46 5.18 -9.45
C LEU A 58 18.79 4.86 -8.75
N GLY A 59 19.02 3.59 -8.41
CA GLY A 59 20.28 3.15 -7.78
C GLY A 59 21.50 3.39 -8.66
N LEU A 60 21.40 3.09 -9.96
CA LEU A 60 22.46 3.36 -10.93
C LEU A 60 22.73 4.85 -11.08
N ALA A 61 21.68 5.66 -11.23
CA ALA A 61 21.81 7.11 -11.34
C ALA A 61 22.44 7.72 -10.08
N ALA A 62 21.99 7.32 -8.89
CA ALA A 62 22.54 7.78 -7.62
C ALA A 62 24.01 7.36 -7.45
N GLY A 63 24.35 6.11 -7.74
CA GLY A 63 25.73 5.61 -7.63
C GLY A 63 26.69 6.29 -8.62
N ALA A 64 26.29 6.39 -9.89
CA ALA A 64 27.08 7.07 -10.92
C ALA A 64 27.24 8.56 -10.61
N GLY A 65 26.16 9.22 -10.20
CA GLY A 65 26.17 10.63 -9.79
C GLY A 65 27.09 10.88 -8.59
N TYR A 66 27.03 10.04 -7.56
CA TYR A 66 27.91 10.13 -6.39
C TYR A 66 29.39 10.01 -6.78
N LYS A 67 29.74 9.01 -7.59
CA LYS A 67 31.12 8.80 -8.04
C LYS A 67 31.60 9.94 -8.92
N PHE A 68 30.75 10.45 -9.81
CA PHE A 68 31.05 11.58 -10.66
C PHE A 68 31.28 12.85 -9.83
N TYR A 69 30.40 13.16 -8.87
CA TYR A 69 30.52 14.29 -7.96
C TYR A 69 31.86 14.34 -7.23
N LYS A 70 32.29 13.20 -6.66
CA LYS A 70 33.61 13.09 -6.01
C LYS A 70 34.78 13.30 -6.96
N ARG A 71 34.62 12.99 -8.25
CA ARG A 71 35.67 13.20 -9.25
C ARG A 71 35.77 14.67 -9.68
N VAL A 72 34.64 15.38 -9.74
CA VAL A 72 34.60 16.78 -10.19
C VAL A 72 34.86 17.80 -9.08
N ARG A 73 34.73 17.42 -7.80
CA ARG A 73 35.22 18.22 -6.69
C ARG A 73 36.68 17.85 -6.40
N PRO A 74 37.66 18.71 -6.72
CA PRO A 74 38.95 18.66 -6.04
C PRO A 74 38.74 19.01 -4.56
N ASP A 75 39.57 18.45 -3.69
CA ASP A 75 39.48 18.54 -2.22
C ASP A 75 39.14 19.95 -1.70
#